data_AF-A0A6P6CL06-F1
#
_entry.id   AF-A0A6P6CL06-F1
#
_cell.length_a   1.000
_cell.length_b   1.000
_cell.length_c   1.000
_cell.angle_alpha   90.00
_cell.angle_beta   90.00
_cell.angle_gamma   90.00
#
_symmetry.space_group_name_H-M   'P 1'
#
loop_
_entity.id
_entity.type
_entity.pdbx_description
1 polymer ?
#
loop_
_entity_poly.entity_id
_entity_poly.type
_entity_poly.pdbx_seq_one_letter_code
_entity_poly.pdbx_strand_id
1 'polypeptide(L)'
;MLSAHWEKKKTSLIELQEQLQQLPGLIADVESMTTNLTHLEASFEEVENHLLNLEDLCAQCELERYKHAQSQQLENYKKNKRKELETFKAELDAEHSQKVLEMEHTQQMKLKERQKFFEEAFQQDMEQYLSTGYLQIAERREPMGSMSSMEVNIDMLEQMDLMDVSDQEALDVFLNSGGEDNAMLSPVLGPESSIGQNEISLQVPNPSELQAKPPSLSSTCTDPATQDPSEGGESPVVQSDEEGVEADTALATLHTDDSDS
;
A
#
# COMPACT_ATOMS: atom_id res chain seq x y z
N MET A 1 -65.92 41.82 -87.96
CA MET A 1 -65.44 41.88 -86.56
C MET A 1 -65.67 40.57 -85.78
N LEU A 2 -66.82 39.88 -85.91
CA LEU A 2 -67.08 38.62 -85.18
C LEU A 2 -66.11 37.46 -85.51
N SER A 3 -65.68 37.31 -86.75
CA SER A 3 -64.77 36.22 -87.17
C SER A 3 -63.38 36.29 -86.52
N ALA A 4 -62.80 37.50 -86.39
CA ALA A 4 -61.52 37.68 -85.70
C ALA A 4 -61.61 37.38 -84.20
N HIS A 5 -62.75 37.70 -83.56
CA HIS A 5 -63.01 37.35 -82.17
C HIS A 5 -63.17 35.83 -81.97
N TRP A 6 -63.78 35.13 -82.92
CA TRP A 6 -63.89 33.67 -82.91
C TRP A 6 -62.53 32.99 -83.06
N GLU A 7 -61.71 33.44 -84.02
CA GLU A 7 -60.35 32.89 -84.20
C GLU A 7 -59.48 33.14 -82.97
N LYS A 8 -59.55 34.32 -82.35
CA LYS A 8 -58.84 34.61 -81.09
C LYS A 8 -59.27 33.69 -79.95
N LYS A 9 -60.57 33.41 -79.81
CA LYS A 9 -61.06 32.45 -78.79
C LYS A 9 -60.59 31.02 -79.07
N LYS A 10 -60.55 30.62 -80.34
CA LYS A 10 -60.07 29.31 -80.77
C LYS A 10 -58.58 29.13 -80.47
N THR A 11 -57.74 30.13 -80.77
CA THR A 11 -56.30 30.08 -80.44
C THR A 11 -56.07 30.00 -78.93
N SER A 12 -56.78 30.82 -78.14
CA SER A 12 -56.67 30.75 -76.67
C SER A 12 -57.16 29.42 -76.08
N LEU A 13 -58.14 28.77 -76.70
CA LEU A 13 -58.58 27.43 -76.29
C LEU A 13 -57.52 26.36 -76.59
N ILE A 14 -56.84 26.47 -77.73
CA ILE A 14 -55.74 25.56 -78.11
C ILE A 14 -54.54 25.75 -77.16
N GLU A 15 -54.17 26.99 -76.85
CA GLU A 15 -53.11 27.29 -75.87
C GLU A 15 -53.46 26.73 -74.48
N LEU A 16 -54.70 26.90 -74.03
CA LEU A 16 -55.16 26.33 -72.75
C LEU A 16 -55.10 24.80 -72.77
N GLN A 17 -55.50 24.17 -73.88
CA GLN A 17 -55.42 22.72 -74.04
C GLN A 17 -53.98 22.22 -74.01
N GLU A 18 -53.05 22.93 -74.64
CA GLU A 18 -51.61 22.62 -74.62
C GLU A 18 -51.04 22.74 -73.20
N GLN A 19 -51.42 23.79 -72.47
CA GLN A 19 -51.05 23.95 -71.05
C GLN A 19 -51.63 22.82 -70.18
N LEU A 20 -52.89 22.43 -70.41
CA LEU A 20 -53.52 21.32 -69.69
C LEU A 20 -52.81 19.99 -69.98
N GLN A 21 -52.28 19.81 -71.19
CA GLN A 21 -51.54 18.62 -71.59
C GLN A 21 -50.16 18.50 -70.92
N GLN A 22 -49.60 19.59 -70.37
CA GLN A 22 -48.34 19.59 -69.62
C GLN A 22 -48.52 19.21 -68.13
N LEU A 23 -49.74 19.31 -67.59
CA LEU A 23 -50.04 19.02 -66.17
C LEU A 23 -49.60 17.61 -65.71
N PRO A 24 -49.74 16.53 -66.50
CA PRO A 24 -49.24 15.21 -66.11
C PRO A 24 -47.71 15.16 -65.96
N GLY A 25 -46.97 15.93 -66.76
CA GLY A 25 -45.52 16.05 -66.62
C GLY A 25 -45.13 16.72 -65.31
N LEU A 26 -45.82 17.82 -64.96
CA LEU A 26 -45.62 18.50 -63.68
C LEU A 26 -45.96 17.57 -62.49
N ILE A 27 -47.02 16.76 -62.61
CA ILE A 27 -47.37 15.77 -61.57
C ILE A 27 -46.25 14.75 -61.41
N ALA A 28 -45.72 14.21 -62.52
CA ALA A 28 -44.61 13.26 -62.47
C ALA A 28 -43.34 13.87 -61.85
N ASP A 29 -43.03 15.14 -62.14
CA ASP A 29 -41.91 15.85 -61.56
C ASP A 29 -42.08 16.05 -60.04
N VAL A 30 -43.29 16.40 -59.59
CA VAL A 30 -43.61 16.53 -58.15
C VAL A 30 -43.56 15.17 -57.45
N GLU A 31 -44.08 14.12 -58.08
CA GLU A 31 -43.97 12.74 -57.57
C GLU A 31 -42.51 12.33 -57.45
N SER A 32 -41.69 12.60 -58.47
CA SER A 32 -40.24 12.35 -58.42
C SER A 32 -39.55 13.14 -57.30
N MET A 33 -39.82 14.44 -57.17
CA MET A 33 -39.29 15.25 -56.07
C MET A 33 -39.72 14.72 -54.70
N THR A 34 -40.96 14.23 -54.57
CA THR A 34 -41.46 13.62 -53.34
C THR A 34 -40.66 12.35 -53.01
N THR A 35 -40.43 11.47 -54.00
CA THR A 35 -39.59 10.27 -53.78
C THR A 35 -38.15 10.62 -53.39
N ASN A 36 -37.55 11.62 -54.04
CA ASN A 36 -36.20 12.07 -53.70
C ASN A 36 -36.14 12.64 -52.28
N LEU A 37 -37.15 13.40 -51.85
CA LEU A 37 -37.24 13.92 -50.49
C LEU A 37 -37.30 12.78 -49.47
N THR A 38 -38.17 11.78 -49.69
CA THR A 38 -38.28 10.63 -48.77
C THR A 38 -36.99 9.81 -48.69
N HIS A 39 -36.28 9.65 -49.81
CA HIS A 39 -34.98 8.99 -49.81
C HIS A 39 -33.93 9.81 -49.05
N LEU A 40 -33.94 11.13 -49.23
CA LEU A 40 -33.02 12.03 -48.54
C LEU A 40 -33.27 12.02 -47.02
N GLU A 41 -34.52 12.05 -46.59
CA GLU A 41 -34.92 11.91 -45.18
C GLU A 41 -34.37 10.61 -44.58
N ALA A 42 -34.55 9.47 -45.25
CA ALA A 42 -33.99 8.20 -44.79
C ALA A 42 -32.45 8.21 -44.72
N SER A 43 -31.79 8.85 -45.70
CA SER A 43 -30.33 8.96 -45.70
C SER A 43 -29.80 9.85 -44.56
N PHE A 44 -30.54 10.90 -44.18
CA PHE A 44 -30.17 11.73 -43.03
C PHE A 44 -30.32 10.96 -41.73
N GLU A 45 -31.41 10.20 -41.57
CA GLU A 45 -31.59 9.34 -40.40
C GLU A 45 -30.47 8.29 -40.29
N GLU A 46 -30.03 7.70 -41.41
CA GLU A 46 -28.86 6.80 -41.41
C GLU A 46 -27.58 7.52 -40.97
N VAL A 47 -27.32 8.73 -41.47
CA VAL A 47 -26.13 9.52 -41.08
C VAL A 47 -26.16 9.90 -39.61
N GLU A 48 -27.32 10.30 -39.09
CA GLU A 48 -27.51 10.61 -37.67
C GLU A 48 -27.19 9.39 -36.79
N ASN A 49 -27.68 8.21 -37.17
CA ASN A 49 -27.35 6.96 -36.48
C ASN A 49 -25.85 6.64 -36.52
N HIS A 50 -25.18 6.84 -37.66
CA HIS A 50 -23.74 6.65 -37.76
C HIS A 50 -22.96 7.65 -36.89
N LEU A 51 -23.43 8.88 -36.79
CA LEU A 51 -22.81 9.91 -35.97
C LEU A 51 -22.91 9.57 -34.47
N LEU A 52 -24.07 9.09 -34.01
CA LEU A 52 -24.25 8.61 -32.64
C LEU A 52 -23.32 7.44 -32.32
N ASN A 53 -23.25 6.45 -33.21
CA ASN A 53 -22.34 5.31 -33.03
C ASN A 53 -20.86 5.74 -32.98
N LEU A 54 -20.49 6.76 -33.77
CA LEU A 54 -19.14 7.31 -33.75
C LEU A 54 -18.85 8.01 -32.41
N GLU A 55 -19.80 8.77 -31.88
CA GLU A 55 -19.69 9.42 -30.57
C GLU A 55 -19.47 8.39 -29.45
N ASP A 56 -20.26 7.32 -29.42
CA ASP A 56 -20.11 6.22 -28.47
C ASP A 56 -18.73 5.55 -28.57
N LEU A 57 -18.25 5.29 -29.79
CA LEU A 57 -16.94 4.69 -30.01
C LEU A 57 -15.79 5.62 -29.59
N CYS A 58 -15.94 6.93 -29.79
CA CYS A 58 -14.97 7.92 -29.32
C CYS A 58 -14.90 7.94 -27.80
N ALA A 59 -16.06 7.99 -27.12
CA ALA A 59 -16.14 7.95 -25.67
C ALA A 59 -15.51 6.67 -25.11
N GLN A 60 -15.75 5.52 -25.73
CA GLN A 60 -15.13 4.26 -25.33
C GLN A 60 -13.61 4.27 -25.53
N CYS A 61 -13.11 4.83 -26.65
CA CYS A 61 -11.68 4.94 -26.91
C CYS A 61 -10.97 5.83 -25.88
N GLU A 62 -11.59 6.94 -25.51
CA GLU A 62 -11.06 7.84 -24.48
C GLU A 62 -11.02 7.16 -23.11
N LEU A 63 -12.08 6.44 -22.75
CA LEU A 63 -12.14 5.68 -21.50
C LEU A 63 -11.05 4.60 -21.42
N GLU A 64 -10.87 3.81 -22.49
CA GLU A 64 -9.83 2.79 -22.54
C GLU A 64 -8.43 3.41 -22.49
N ARG A 65 -8.21 4.53 -23.17
CA ARG A 65 -6.95 5.29 -23.06
C ARG A 65 -6.68 5.75 -21.62
N TYR A 66 -7.69 6.28 -20.94
CA TYR A 66 -7.56 6.75 -19.56
C TYR A 66 -7.21 5.59 -18.62
N LYS A 67 -7.95 4.49 -18.70
CA LYS A 67 -7.70 3.27 -17.93
C LYS A 67 -6.30 2.71 -18.18
N HIS A 68 -5.87 2.67 -19.45
CA HIS A 68 -4.53 2.21 -19.80
C HIS A 68 -3.45 3.12 -19.21
N ALA A 69 -3.60 4.44 -19.31
CA ALA A 69 -2.66 5.40 -18.75
C ALA A 69 -2.55 5.26 -17.22
N GLN A 70 -3.68 5.12 -16.52
CA GLN A 70 -3.70 4.92 -15.07
C GLN A 70 -3.04 3.60 -14.67
N SER A 71 -3.33 2.52 -15.39
CA SER A 71 -2.71 1.20 -15.16
C SER A 71 -1.19 1.27 -15.33
N GLN A 72 -0.72 1.92 -16.39
CA GLN A 72 0.71 2.12 -16.64
C GLN A 72 1.37 2.98 -15.56
N GLN A 73 0.71 4.05 -15.10
CA GLN A 73 1.21 4.87 -14.00
C GLN A 73 1.39 4.05 -12.72
N LEU A 74 0.40 3.21 -12.38
CA LEU A 74 0.46 2.34 -11.21
C LEU A 74 1.58 1.29 -11.32
N GLU A 75 1.73 0.68 -12.50
CA GLU A 75 2.81 -0.28 -12.74
C GLU A 75 4.19 0.37 -12.59
N ASN A 76 4.36 1.56 -13.17
CA ASN A 76 5.60 2.34 -13.06
C ASN A 76 5.90 2.71 -11.61
N TYR A 77 4.89 3.15 -10.85
CA TYR A 77 5.05 3.46 -9.43
C TYR A 77 5.49 2.24 -8.63
N LYS A 78 4.80 1.09 -8.80
CA LYS A 78 5.17 -0.17 -8.14
C LYS A 78 6.58 -0.64 -8.52
N LYS A 79 6.96 -0.46 -9.79
CA LYS A 79 8.32 -0.77 -10.26
C LYS A 79 9.36 0.15 -9.63
N ASN A 80 9.09 1.45 -9.51
CA ASN A 80 10.00 2.40 -8.88
C ASN A 80 10.16 2.09 -7.39
N LYS A 81 9.07 1.81 -6.68
CA LYS A 81 9.12 1.44 -5.26
C LYS A 81 9.91 0.16 -5.00
N ARG A 82 9.77 -0.85 -5.86
CA ARG A 82 10.60 -2.07 -5.76
C ARG A 82 12.08 -1.76 -5.94
N LYS A 83 12.44 -0.91 -6.90
CA LYS A 83 13.83 -0.50 -7.12
C LYS A 83 14.38 0.29 -5.93
N GLU A 84 13.62 1.26 -5.40
CA GLU A 84 14.01 2.04 -4.22
C GLU A 84 14.27 1.13 -3.01
N LEU A 85 13.43 0.12 -2.80
CA LEU A 85 13.60 -0.83 -1.71
C LEU A 85 14.82 -1.73 -1.91
N GLU A 86 15.06 -2.19 -3.14
CA GLU A 86 16.26 -2.96 -3.49
C GLU A 86 17.54 -2.16 -3.28
N THR A 87 17.55 -0.88 -3.67
CA THR A 87 18.70 0.01 -3.44
C THR A 87 18.92 0.28 -1.96
N PHE A 88 17.86 0.58 -1.20
CA PHE A 88 17.97 0.83 0.24
C PHE A 88 18.48 -0.41 0.99
N LYS A 89 17.99 -1.60 0.62
CA LYS A 89 18.48 -2.87 1.17
C LYS A 89 19.97 -3.07 0.88
N ALA A 90 20.40 -2.87 -0.36
CA ALA A 90 21.80 -3.02 -0.74
C ALA A 90 22.72 -2.01 -0.02
N GLU A 91 22.25 -0.77 0.16
CA GLU A 91 22.96 0.26 0.92
C GLU A 91 23.11 -0.13 2.39
N LEU A 92 22.04 -0.61 3.01
CA LEU A 92 22.06 -1.05 4.42
C LEU A 92 22.96 -2.27 4.62
N ASP A 93 22.91 -3.24 3.72
CA ASP A 93 23.78 -4.42 3.75
C ASP A 93 25.26 -4.02 3.61
N ALA A 94 25.56 -3.04 2.76
CA ALA A 94 26.91 -2.49 2.59
C ALA A 94 27.38 -1.72 3.82
N GLU A 95 26.52 -0.88 4.41
CA GLU A 95 26.82 -0.13 5.63
C GLU A 95 27.09 -1.07 6.81
N HIS A 96 26.24 -2.09 6.99
CA HIS A 96 26.45 -3.11 8.02
C HIS A 96 27.78 -3.85 7.82
N SER A 97 28.06 -4.29 6.60
CA SER A 97 29.32 -4.97 6.27
C SER A 97 30.53 -4.09 6.55
N GLN A 98 30.45 -2.79 6.20
CA GLN A 98 31.50 -1.82 6.48
C GLN A 98 31.70 -1.61 7.99
N LYS A 99 30.61 -1.45 8.76
CA LYS A 99 30.67 -1.25 10.21
C LYS A 99 31.28 -2.46 10.93
N VAL A 100 30.95 -3.67 10.48
CA VAL A 100 31.56 -4.90 11.00
C VAL A 100 33.06 -4.92 10.75
N LEU A 101 33.51 -4.58 9.54
CA LEU A 101 34.94 -4.51 9.20
C LEU A 101 35.67 -3.42 10.01
N GLU A 102 35.05 -2.26 10.21
CA GLU A 102 35.61 -1.18 11.01
C GLU A 102 35.77 -1.57 12.48
N MET A 103 34.76 -2.25 13.04
CA MET A 103 34.79 -2.76 14.41
C MET A 103 35.88 -3.83 14.59
N GLU A 104 35.99 -4.78 13.65
CA GLU A 104 37.05 -5.80 13.66
C GLU A 104 38.44 -5.16 13.58
N HIS A 105 38.63 -4.21 12.67
CA HIS A 105 39.91 -3.50 12.53
C HIS A 105 40.27 -2.72 13.79
N THR A 106 39.30 -2.04 14.39
CA THR A 106 39.47 -1.30 15.65
C THR A 106 39.88 -2.25 16.78
N GLN A 107 39.22 -3.41 16.90
CA GLN A 107 39.58 -4.43 17.89
C GLN A 107 40.99 -4.98 17.66
N GLN A 108 41.35 -5.29 16.41
CA GLN A 108 42.67 -5.77 16.04
C GLN A 108 43.76 -4.75 16.35
N MET A 109 43.50 -3.47 16.09
CA MET A 109 44.42 -2.37 16.41
C MET A 109 44.67 -2.28 17.92
N LYS A 110 43.62 -2.34 18.74
CA LYS A 110 43.74 -2.34 20.21
C LYS A 110 44.58 -3.52 20.72
N LEU A 111 44.35 -4.73 20.19
CA LEU A 111 45.13 -5.91 20.56
C LEU A 111 46.60 -5.77 20.17
N LYS A 112 46.87 -5.24 18.98
CA LYS A 112 48.24 -5.02 18.48
C LYS A 112 48.98 -3.94 19.27
N GLU A 113 48.31 -2.85 19.63
CA GLU A 113 48.87 -1.80 20.48
C GLU A 113 49.20 -2.35 21.88
N ARG A 114 48.28 -3.13 22.46
CA ARG A 114 48.50 -3.81 23.74
C ARG A 114 49.71 -4.77 23.67
N GLN A 115 49.82 -5.56 22.61
CA GLN A 115 51.00 -6.43 22.40
C GLN A 115 52.29 -5.60 22.34
N LYS A 116 52.29 -4.49 21.59
CA LYS A 116 53.45 -3.60 21.47
C LYS A 116 53.84 -3.01 22.83
N PHE A 117 52.87 -2.61 23.65
CA PHE A 117 53.12 -2.07 24.99
C PHE A 117 53.85 -3.09 25.89
N PHE A 118 53.42 -4.35 25.88
CA PHE A 118 54.09 -5.40 26.67
C PHE A 118 55.47 -5.76 26.14
N GLU A 119 55.63 -5.81 24.82
CA GLU A 119 56.94 -6.06 24.20
C GLU A 119 57.94 -4.95 24.59
N GLU A 120 57.51 -3.69 24.56
CA GLU A 120 58.36 -2.56 24.96
C GLU A 120 58.72 -2.60 26.46
N ALA A 121 57.76 -2.94 27.32
CA ALA A 121 58.03 -3.10 28.75
C ALA A 121 59.04 -4.23 29.02
N PHE A 122 58.90 -5.36 28.33
CA PHE A 122 59.84 -6.48 28.44
C PHE A 122 61.25 -6.10 27.94
N GLN A 123 61.32 -5.39 26.81
CA GLN A 123 62.59 -4.93 26.26
C GLN A 123 63.31 -3.99 27.22
N GLN A 124 62.58 -3.05 27.85
CA GLN A 124 63.13 -2.16 28.88
C GLN A 124 63.65 -2.95 30.10
N ASP A 125 62.88 -3.93 30.58
CA ASP A 125 63.26 -4.78 31.70
C ASP A 125 64.54 -5.59 31.40
N MET A 126 64.65 -6.13 30.19
CA MET A 126 65.84 -6.84 29.73
C MET A 126 67.06 -5.91 29.65
N GLU A 127 66.91 -4.72 29.07
CA GLU A 127 67.98 -3.71 28.99
C GLU A 127 68.45 -3.24 30.36
N GLN A 128 67.51 -3.07 31.30
CA GLN A 128 67.82 -2.74 32.69
C GLN A 128 68.63 -3.87 33.34
N TYR A 129 68.17 -5.13 33.24
CA TYR A 129 68.87 -6.27 33.82
C TYR A 129 70.31 -6.39 33.30
N LEU A 130 70.51 -6.23 31.99
CA LEU A 130 71.84 -6.24 31.38
C LEU A 130 72.73 -5.07 31.86
N SER A 131 72.13 -3.94 32.23
CA SER A 131 72.84 -2.74 32.69
C SER A 131 73.19 -2.77 34.18
N THR A 132 72.28 -3.22 35.06
CA THR A 132 72.43 -3.15 36.52
C THR A 132 72.70 -4.50 37.18
N GLY A 133 72.41 -5.62 36.51
CA GLY A 133 72.57 -6.98 37.02
C GLY A 133 71.42 -7.50 37.91
N TYR A 134 70.32 -6.74 38.06
CA TYR A 134 69.14 -7.14 38.83
C TYR A 134 67.85 -6.53 38.25
N LEU A 135 66.70 -7.20 38.45
CA LEU A 135 65.41 -6.84 37.83
C LEU A 135 64.45 -6.22 38.86
N GLN A 136 63.88 -5.04 38.55
CA GLN A 136 62.98 -4.29 39.46
C GLN A 136 61.50 -4.50 39.12
N ILE A 137 60.98 -5.70 39.37
CA ILE A 137 59.60 -6.08 38.97
C ILE A 137 58.53 -5.49 39.92
N ALA A 138 58.83 -5.32 41.20
CA ALA A 138 57.82 -5.06 42.24
C ALA A 138 57.49 -3.57 42.46
N GLU A 139 58.39 -2.66 42.09
CA GLU A 139 58.30 -1.23 42.48
C GLU A 139 57.65 -0.35 41.40
N ARG A 140 57.62 -0.80 40.13
CA ARG A 140 57.12 -0.02 38.99
C ARG A 140 55.66 -0.29 38.63
N ARG A 141 55.02 -1.27 39.27
CA ARG A 141 53.61 -1.59 39.03
C ARG A 141 52.76 -0.59 39.82
N GLU A 142 52.52 0.60 39.25
CA GLU A 142 51.32 1.36 39.63
C GLU A 142 50.13 0.39 39.56
N PRO A 143 49.14 0.45 40.48
CA PRO A 143 48.00 -0.47 40.48
C PRO A 143 47.39 -0.53 39.08
N MET A 144 47.74 -1.56 38.33
CA MET A 144 47.34 -1.67 36.95
C MET A 144 45.84 -1.86 37.00
N GLY A 145 45.09 -0.84 36.60
CA GLY A 145 43.64 -0.91 36.46
C GLY A 145 43.32 -2.18 35.68
N SER A 146 42.76 -3.16 36.38
CA SER A 146 42.31 -4.47 35.91
C SER A 146 43.00 -5.01 34.65
N MET A 147 44.16 -5.66 34.81
CA MET A 147 44.71 -6.57 33.79
C MET A 147 43.96 -7.92 33.69
N SER A 148 42.81 -8.04 34.37
CA SER A 148 42.00 -9.25 34.36
C SER A 148 41.17 -9.31 33.09
N SER A 149 41.74 -9.99 32.09
CA SER A 149 41.07 -10.91 31.15
C SER A 149 39.60 -10.66 30.81
N MET A 150 39.34 -10.38 29.52
CA MET A 150 38.02 -10.24 28.89
C MET A 150 37.29 -8.95 29.30
N GLU A 151 37.72 -7.82 28.71
CA GLU A 151 36.82 -6.67 28.56
C GLU A 151 35.67 -7.13 27.64
N VAL A 152 34.60 -7.64 28.23
CA VAL A 152 33.34 -7.90 27.54
C VAL A 152 32.90 -6.54 26.99
N ASN A 153 32.79 -6.40 25.66
CA ASN A 153 32.24 -5.18 25.05
C ASN A 153 30.77 -5.08 25.51
N ILE A 154 30.53 -4.37 26.62
CA ILE A 154 29.19 -4.13 27.17
C ILE A 154 28.31 -3.49 26.09
N ASP A 155 28.88 -2.61 25.27
CA ASP A 155 28.24 -1.97 24.11
C ASP A 155 27.76 -2.96 23.03
N MET A 156 28.39 -4.14 22.88
CA MET A 156 27.90 -5.19 21.97
C MET A 156 26.82 -6.07 22.59
N LEU A 157 26.82 -6.25 23.92
CA LEU A 157 25.75 -6.97 24.62
C LEU A 157 24.49 -6.09 24.71
N GLU A 158 24.64 -4.77 24.82
CA GLU A 158 23.54 -3.81 24.81
C GLU A 158 22.88 -3.70 23.42
N GLN A 159 23.65 -3.88 22.33
CA GLN A 159 23.14 -3.88 20.94
C GLN A 159 22.53 -5.21 20.48
N MET A 160 22.61 -6.29 21.28
CA MET A 160 21.73 -7.45 21.12
C MET A 160 20.34 -7.08 21.66
N ASP A 161 19.69 -6.08 21.05
CA ASP A 161 18.28 -5.82 21.31
C ASP A 161 17.54 -7.16 21.20
N LEU A 162 16.83 -7.50 22.28
CA LEU A 162 15.90 -8.61 22.37
C LEU A 162 15.17 -8.70 21.02
N MET A 163 15.18 -9.87 20.37
CA MET A 163 14.21 -10.16 19.31
C MET A 163 12.87 -9.62 19.78
N ASP A 164 12.31 -8.68 19.02
CA ASP A 164 11.04 -8.05 19.35
C ASP A 164 9.99 -9.16 19.43
N VAL A 165 9.71 -9.60 20.66
CA VAL A 165 8.72 -10.65 20.97
C VAL A 165 7.29 -10.21 20.60
N SER A 166 7.14 -9.01 20.04
CA SER A 166 5.92 -8.50 19.43
C SER A 166 5.77 -8.80 17.93
N ASP A 167 6.73 -9.48 17.28
CA ASP A 167 6.58 -9.88 15.87
C ASP A 167 5.53 -11.01 15.74
N GLN A 168 4.25 -10.60 15.69
CA GLN A 168 3.08 -11.46 15.63
C GLN A 168 3.12 -12.42 14.41
N GLU A 169 3.84 -12.06 13.34
CA GLU A 169 4.00 -12.88 12.13
C GLU A 169 4.78 -14.17 12.42
N ALA A 170 5.80 -14.12 13.29
CA ALA A 170 6.58 -15.29 13.69
C ALA A 170 5.79 -16.23 14.62
N LEU A 171 4.91 -15.68 15.46
CA LEU A 171 4.03 -16.46 16.34
C LEU A 171 2.92 -17.17 15.55
N ASP A 172 2.38 -16.51 14.52
CA ASP A 172 1.33 -17.08 13.66
C ASP A 172 1.84 -18.29 12.85
N VAL A 173 3.10 -18.28 12.39
CA VAL A 173 3.72 -19.46 11.73
C VAL A 173 3.84 -20.63 12.69
N PHE A 174 4.13 -20.39 13.97
CA PHE A 174 4.25 -21.44 14.98
C PHE A 174 2.89 -22.05 15.36
N LEU A 175 1.85 -21.23 15.48
CA LEU A 175 0.50 -21.67 15.83
C LEU A 175 -0.23 -22.36 14.67
N ASN A 176 -0.02 -21.90 13.43
CA ASN A 176 -0.68 -22.47 12.26
C ASN A 176 0.00 -23.75 11.75
N SER A 177 1.22 -24.07 12.18
CA SER A 177 1.96 -25.27 11.72
C SER A 177 1.60 -26.58 12.45
N GLY A 178 0.58 -26.56 13.31
CA GLY A 178 0.21 -27.70 14.18
C GLY A 178 -1.27 -28.10 14.13
N GLY A 179 -1.92 -28.13 12.96
CA GLY A 179 -3.38 -28.27 12.98
C GLY A 179 -4.17 -28.68 11.73
N GLU A 180 -3.60 -29.37 10.74
CA GLU A 180 -4.32 -30.18 9.73
C GLU A 180 -3.21 -30.94 8.95
N ASP A 181 -3.18 -32.27 8.78
CA ASP A 181 -4.22 -33.19 8.33
C ASP A 181 -4.06 -34.60 8.97
N ASN A 182 -5.17 -35.32 8.98
CA ASN A 182 -5.33 -36.71 9.37
C ASN A 182 -4.53 -37.70 8.47
N ALA A 183 -3.56 -38.42 9.03
CA ALA A 183 -3.57 -39.89 9.11
C ALA A 183 -2.18 -40.50 9.38
N MET A 184 -2.20 -41.46 10.30
CA MET A 184 -1.33 -42.63 10.36
C MET A 184 0.02 -42.53 11.11
N LEU A 185 0.11 -43.45 12.07
CA LEU A 185 1.29 -44.06 12.69
C LEU A 185 1.84 -43.40 13.97
N SER A 186 1.27 -43.84 15.09
CA SER A 186 2.03 -44.14 16.31
C SER A 186 3.24 -45.02 15.95
N PRO A 187 4.37 -44.89 16.66
CA PRO A 187 4.66 -46.00 17.57
C PRO A 187 5.38 -45.59 18.88
N VAL A 188 5.13 -46.45 19.87
CA VAL A 188 5.99 -46.79 21.03
C VAL A 188 5.91 -45.88 22.26
N LEU A 189 5.07 -46.30 23.21
CA LEU A 189 5.27 -46.07 24.63
C LEU A 189 5.64 -47.39 25.33
N GLY A 190 6.74 -47.35 26.07
CA GLY A 190 7.14 -48.30 27.13
C GLY A 190 8.58 -48.82 26.98
N PRO A 191 9.34 -49.10 28.08
CA PRO A 191 8.96 -49.12 29.50
C PRO A 191 9.89 -48.35 30.50
N GLU A 192 9.31 -48.00 31.65
CA GLU A 192 9.84 -48.02 33.05
C GLU A 192 11.28 -47.55 33.37
N SER A 193 11.40 -46.50 34.22
CA SER A 193 12.07 -46.60 35.53
C SER A 193 11.80 -45.36 36.37
N SER A 194 11.28 -45.57 37.58
CA SER A 194 11.27 -44.59 38.65
C SER A 194 12.69 -44.24 39.09
N ILE A 195 12.89 -43.00 39.54
CA ILE A 195 13.68 -42.57 40.72
C ILE A 195 13.70 -41.04 40.75
N GLY A 196 13.40 -40.49 41.93
CA GLY A 196 14.12 -39.30 42.42
C GLY A 196 13.47 -37.96 42.15
N GLN A 197 12.59 -37.57 43.07
CA GLN A 197 12.20 -36.21 43.43
C GLN A 197 13.35 -35.21 43.28
N ASN A 198 13.12 -34.13 42.53
CA ASN A 198 13.71 -32.80 42.73
C ASN A 198 12.90 -31.80 41.90
N GLU A 199 11.76 -31.39 42.44
CA GLU A 199 10.96 -30.27 41.96
C GLU A 199 11.69 -28.98 42.33
N ILE A 200 12.39 -28.36 41.37
CA ILE A 200 12.79 -26.95 41.47
C ILE A 200 11.81 -26.14 40.62
N SER A 201 10.71 -25.72 41.25
CA SER A 201 9.77 -24.81 40.63
C SER A 201 10.39 -23.41 40.60
N LEU A 202 10.88 -22.98 39.43
CA LEU A 202 11.28 -21.59 39.21
C LEU A 202 10.03 -20.75 39.01
N GLN A 203 9.51 -20.21 40.11
CA GLN A 203 8.35 -19.34 40.11
C GLN A 203 8.76 -17.93 39.61
N VAL A 204 8.23 -17.53 38.46
CA VAL A 204 8.38 -16.18 37.90
C VAL A 204 7.60 -15.18 38.76
N PRO A 205 8.21 -14.06 39.22
CA PRO A 205 7.48 -13.02 39.95
C PRO A 205 6.41 -12.34 39.07
N ASN A 206 5.18 -12.28 39.58
CA ASN A 206 4.01 -11.68 38.95
C ASN A 206 4.00 -10.15 39.20
N PRO A 207 3.83 -9.26 38.20
CA PRO A 207 4.03 -7.81 38.33
C PRO A 207 2.94 -7.01 39.09
N SER A 208 2.19 -7.63 40.01
CA SER A 208 0.99 -6.99 40.61
C SER A 208 1.14 -6.46 42.04
N GLU A 209 2.35 -6.35 42.60
CA GLU A 209 2.58 -5.88 43.98
C GLU A 209 2.92 -4.38 44.14
N LEU A 210 2.69 -3.55 43.13
CA LEU A 210 2.78 -2.08 43.27
C LEU A 210 1.38 -1.45 43.30
N GLN A 211 0.64 -1.68 44.39
CA GLN A 211 -0.57 -0.91 44.70
C GLN A 211 -0.33 -0.01 45.91
N ALA A 212 0.27 1.16 45.67
CA ALA A 212 0.27 2.25 46.64
C ALA A 212 -1.13 2.89 46.69
N LYS A 213 -1.76 2.89 47.87
CA LYS A 213 -3.09 3.48 48.16
C LYS A 213 -2.93 4.93 48.67
N PRO A 214 -3.88 5.85 48.40
CA PRO A 214 -3.64 7.30 48.22
C PRO A 214 -3.97 8.15 49.46
N PRO A 215 -3.72 9.48 49.43
CA PRO A 215 -4.41 10.41 50.32
C PRO A 215 -5.66 11.01 49.66
N SER A 216 -6.76 10.98 50.42
CA SER A 216 -8.04 11.64 50.15
C SER A 216 -7.97 13.15 50.45
N LEU A 217 -8.60 13.98 49.62
CA LEU A 217 -9.18 15.27 50.04
C LEU A 217 -10.50 15.51 49.29
N SER A 218 -11.53 15.86 50.04
CA SER A 218 -12.89 16.15 49.59
C SER A 218 -13.15 17.65 49.48
N SER A 219 -14.33 17.98 48.93
CA SER A 219 -15.10 19.23 49.06
C SER A 219 -14.85 20.25 47.93
N THR A 220 -15.80 20.99 47.33
CA THR A 220 -17.21 21.30 47.63
C THR A 220 -17.87 21.77 46.32
N CYS A 221 -19.18 21.56 46.14
CA CYS A 221 -19.96 22.10 45.02
C CYS A 221 -20.11 23.62 45.13
N THR A 222 -20.25 24.34 44.01
CA THR A 222 -21.22 25.45 43.80
C THR A 222 -21.21 25.80 42.32
N ASP A 223 -22.38 25.68 41.70
CA ASP A 223 -22.77 26.28 40.41
C ASP A 223 -23.33 27.69 40.69
N PRO A 224 -23.07 28.71 39.85
CA PRO A 224 -24.23 29.33 39.22
C PRO A 224 -24.01 29.79 37.77
N ALA A 225 -25.10 29.63 37.00
CA ALA A 225 -25.40 30.22 35.71
C ALA A 225 -25.21 31.75 35.62
N THR A 226 -24.70 32.27 34.50
CA THR A 226 -25.44 33.18 33.58
C THR A 226 -24.67 33.53 32.29
N GLN A 227 -25.41 33.55 31.18
CA GLN A 227 -25.30 34.42 29.98
C GLN A 227 -24.36 34.05 28.80
N ASP A 228 -25.01 33.67 27.69
CA ASP A 228 -24.64 33.83 26.26
C ASP A 228 -24.58 35.36 25.89
N PRO A 229 -24.09 35.85 24.71
CA PRO A 229 -23.70 35.14 23.48
C PRO A 229 -22.45 35.66 22.72
N SER A 230 -22.11 34.94 21.64
CA SER A 230 -21.58 35.46 20.36
C SER A 230 -20.06 35.49 20.08
N GLU A 231 -19.76 34.97 18.89
CA GLU A 231 -18.61 35.20 17.98
C GLU A 231 -17.23 34.58 18.25
N GLY A 232 -16.88 33.60 17.39
CA GLY A 232 -15.69 33.68 16.55
C GLY A 232 -14.42 32.99 17.07
N GLY A 233 -14.00 31.90 16.41
CA GLY A 233 -12.64 31.38 16.53
C GLY A 233 -12.51 29.89 16.24
N GLU A 234 -12.05 29.60 15.03
CA GLU A 234 -11.80 28.29 14.40
C GLU A 234 -10.87 27.33 15.15
N SER A 235 -11.18 26.03 15.10
CA SER A 235 -10.26 24.92 15.35
C SER A 235 -10.64 23.75 14.43
N PRO A 236 -9.72 23.18 13.62
CA PRO A 236 -10.08 22.13 12.68
C PRO A 236 -10.08 20.76 13.39
N VAL A 237 -11.26 20.12 13.40
CA VAL A 237 -11.44 18.70 13.75
C VAL A 237 -11.25 17.88 12.48
N VAL A 238 -10.21 17.05 12.46
CA VAL A 238 -9.97 16.05 11.42
C VAL A 238 -11.00 14.93 11.61
N GLN A 239 -11.90 14.75 10.63
CA GLN A 239 -12.84 13.62 10.61
C GLN A 239 -12.15 12.41 9.98
N SER A 240 -12.08 11.31 10.74
CA SER A 240 -11.77 9.98 10.22
C SER A 240 -12.92 9.51 9.34
N ASP A 241 -12.62 9.09 8.12
CA ASP A 241 -13.53 8.34 7.26
C ASP A 241 -13.39 6.85 7.59
N GLU A 242 -14.45 6.23 8.10
CA GLU A 242 -14.59 4.78 8.16
C GLU A 242 -15.47 4.37 6.97
N GLU A 243 -14.92 3.60 6.04
CA GLU A 243 -15.71 2.95 5.00
C GLU A 243 -15.91 1.48 5.38
N GLY A 244 -17.13 1.17 5.83
CA GLY A 244 -17.59 -0.19 6.08
C GLY A 244 -17.73 -0.97 4.77
N VAL A 245 -17.16 -2.18 4.74
CA VAL A 245 -17.20 -3.08 3.59
C VAL A 245 -18.57 -3.77 3.54
N GLU A 246 -19.48 -3.29 2.70
CA GLU A 246 -20.74 -4.00 2.42
C GLU A 246 -20.48 -5.17 1.47
N ALA A 247 -20.70 -6.39 1.97
CA ALA A 247 -20.68 -7.61 1.17
C ALA A 247 -22.03 -7.78 0.46
N ASP A 248 -22.04 -7.71 -0.86
CA ASP A 248 -23.20 -8.03 -1.69
C ASP A 248 -23.54 -9.52 -1.59
N THR A 249 -24.43 -9.85 -0.66
CA THR A 249 -25.17 -11.11 -0.62
C THR A 249 -26.66 -10.82 -0.68
N ALA A 250 -27.27 -10.88 -1.87
CA ALA A 250 -28.57 -11.52 -2.14
C ALA A 250 -29.17 -11.07 -3.48
N LEU A 251 -29.56 -12.03 -4.32
CA LEU A 251 -30.94 -12.22 -4.82
C LEU A 251 -30.96 -13.05 -6.11
N ALA A 252 -30.82 -14.37 -5.95
CA ALA A 252 -31.48 -15.31 -6.82
C ALA A 252 -32.79 -15.72 -6.12
N THR A 253 -33.93 -15.18 -6.59
CA THR A 253 -35.28 -15.78 -6.63
C THR A 253 -36.34 -14.67 -6.63
N LEU A 254 -37.01 -14.47 -7.75
CA LEU A 254 -38.41 -14.04 -7.77
C LEU A 254 -39.16 -14.89 -8.79
N HIS A 255 -40.20 -15.54 -8.27
CA HIS A 255 -41.19 -16.38 -8.94
C HIS A 255 -42.43 -15.54 -9.28
N THR A 256 -43.12 -15.92 -10.37
CA THR A 256 -44.60 -15.84 -10.64
C THR A 256 -45.21 -14.42 -10.76
N ASP A 257 -46.18 -14.11 -11.62
CA ASP A 257 -47.22 -14.88 -12.31
C ASP A 257 -47.85 -14.02 -13.44
N ASP A 258 -48.77 -14.66 -14.18
CA ASP A 258 -49.94 -14.14 -14.89
C ASP A 258 -49.99 -14.10 -16.44
N SER A 259 -50.67 -15.13 -16.97
CA SER A 259 -51.90 -15.09 -17.78
C SER A 259 -51.94 -14.23 -19.06
N ASP A 260 -51.99 -14.86 -20.24
CA ASP A 260 -53.21 -15.04 -21.08
C ASP A 260 -52.86 -15.63 -22.47
N SER A 261 -53.77 -16.45 -23.02
CA SER A 261 -53.78 -17.15 -24.34
C SER A 261 -53.06 -18.50 -24.50
#